data_AF-A0A6G1KH28-F1
#
_entry.id   AF-A0A6G1KH28-F1
#
_cell.length_a   1.000
_cell.length_b   1.000
_cell.length_c   1.000
_cell.angle_alpha   90.00
_cell.angle_beta   90.00
_cell.angle_gamma   90.00
#
_symmetry.space_group_name_H-M   'P 1'
#
loop_
_entity.id
_entity.type
_entity.pdbx_description
1 polymer ?
#
loop_
_entity_poly.entity_id
_entity_poly.type
_entity_poly.pdbx_seq_one_letter_code
_entity_poly.pdbx_strand_id
1 'polypeptide(L)'
;DLRWAPCFQQGLDCANLPMRFDYSKPSVGTTTVGYVRRRAILQPLNGQPAQDILFHFGGPGDNGVETVVQDPNYLHHITGPQLNIIGFDPRGVGKSGSSLGFVHMH
;
A
#
# COMPACT_ATOMS: atom_id res chain seq x y z
N ASP A 1 -2.17 -12.31 6.83
CA ASP A 1 -1.33 -12.03 5.66
C ASP A 1 -2.08 -11.27 4.59
N LEU A 2 -1.43 -10.30 3.95
CA LEU A 2 -1.97 -9.56 2.81
C LEU A 2 -1.92 -10.43 1.55
N ARG A 3 -3.02 -10.44 0.79
CA ARG A 3 -3.08 -11.09 -0.52
C ARG A 3 -2.76 -10.06 -1.60
N TRP A 4 -1.55 -10.17 -2.15
CA TRP A 4 -1.06 -9.27 -3.19
C TRP A 4 -1.48 -9.78 -4.57
N ALA A 5 -1.96 -8.87 -5.41
CA ALA A 5 -2.28 -9.12 -6.81
C ALA A 5 -1.69 -7.99 -7.69
N PRO A 6 -1.27 -8.26 -8.93
CA PRO A 6 -0.87 -7.21 -9.86
C PRO A 6 -1.97 -6.15 -10.04
N CYS A 7 -1.59 -4.89 -10.14
CA CYS A 7 -2.51 -3.77 -10.30
C CYS A 7 -1.84 -2.59 -11.01
N PHE A 8 -2.64 -1.73 -11.65
CA PHE A 8 -2.22 -0.50 -12.33
C PHE A 8 -1.16 -0.66 -13.44
N GLN A 9 0.09 -0.97 -13.09
CA GLN A 9 1.24 -1.07 -13.98
C GLN A 9 2.29 -2.07 -13.50
N GLN A 10 3.23 -2.45 -14.39
CA GLN A 10 4.25 -3.45 -14.09
C GLN A 10 5.12 -3.08 -12.88
N GLY A 11 5.31 -4.05 -11.99
CA GLY A 11 6.09 -3.88 -10.76
C GLY A 11 5.29 -3.28 -9.60
N LEU A 12 3.99 -3.00 -9.78
CA LEU A 12 3.07 -2.70 -8.68
C LEU A 12 2.17 -3.90 -8.38
N ASP A 13 2.01 -4.16 -7.08
CA ASP A 13 1.05 -5.12 -6.56
C ASP A 13 0.15 -4.41 -5.53
N CYS A 14 -1.10 -4.81 -5.42
CA CYS A 14 -2.08 -4.23 -4.52
C CYS A 14 -2.63 -5.30 -3.58
N ALA A 15 -3.02 -4.88 -2.38
CA ALA A 15 -3.70 -5.73 -1.40
C ALA A 15 -4.79 -4.91 -0.70
N ASN A 16 -5.89 -5.58 -0.36
CA ASN A 16 -6.98 -4.99 0.41
C ASN A 16 -7.03 -5.70 1.77
N LEU A 17 -7.04 -4.92 2.85
CA LEU A 17 -7.16 -5.42 4.21
C LEU A 17 -8.52 -5.04 4.81
N PRO A 18 -9.44 -6.00 4.99
CA PRO A 18 -10.64 -5.75 5.76
C PRO A 18 -10.28 -5.58 7.23
N MET A 19 -10.79 -4.52 7.84
CA MET A 19 -10.55 -4.17 9.24
C MET A 19 -11.83 -3.68 9.89
N ARG A 20 -11.91 -3.78 11.22
CA ARG A 20 -13.10 -3.34 11.96
C ARG A 20 -13.27 -1.83 11.82
N PHE A 21 -14.51 -1.41 11.56
CA PHE A 21 -14.86 -0.01 11.55
C PHE A 21 -14.69 0.59 12.96
N ASP A 22 -15.28 -0.08 13.96
CA ASP A 22 -15.11 0.23 15.38
C ASP A 22 -14.55 -1.01 16.10
N TYR A 23 -13.38 -0.86 16.71
CA TYR A 23 -12.73 -1.93 17.46
C TYR A 23 -13.46 -2.26 18.78
N SER A 24 -14.18 -1.30 19.35
CA SER A 24 -14.99 -1.46 20.57
C SER A 24 -16.39 -2.01 20.32
N LYS A 25 -16.91 -1.84 19.08
CA LYS A 25 -18.23 -2.33 18.66
C LYS A 25 -18.15 -3.15 17.37
N PRO A 26 -17.80 -4.45 17.45
CA PRO A 26 -17.63 -5.30 16.27
C PRO A 26 -18.86 -5.41 15.36
N SER A 27 -20.06 -5.19 15.91
CA SER A 27 -21.33 -5.25 15.17
C SER A 27 -21.55 -4.10 14.20
N VAL A 28 -20.75 -3.03 14.27
CA VAL A 28 -20.86 -1.86 13.38
C VAL A 28 -20.33 -2.18 11.96
N GLY A 29 -19.61 -3.28 11.79
CA GLY A 29 -19.14 -3.78 10.51
C GLY A 29 -17.66 -3.50 10.23
N THR A 30 -17.27 -3.67 8.98
CA THR A 30 -15.88 -3.58 8.51
C THR A 30 -15.70 -2.45 7.51
N THR A 31 -14.51 -1.88 7.49
CA THR A 31 -14.00 -1.05 6.40
C THR A 31 -12.81 -1.75 5.75
N THR A 32 -12.48 -1.37 4.53
CA THR A 32 -11.32 -1.91 3.81
C THR A 32 -10.27 -0.81 3.68
N VAL A 33 -9.01 -1.18 3.91
CA VAL A 33 -7.86 -0.31 3.62
C VAL A 33 -7.09 -0.90 2.46
N GLY A 34 -6.82 -0.04 1.49
CA GLY A 34 -6.02 -0.35 0.31
C GLY A 34 -4.53 -0.16 0.56
N TYR A 35 -3.74 -1.13 0.10
CA TYR A 35 -2.28 -1.09 0.09
C TYR A 35 -1.78 -1.22 -1.34
N VAL A 36 -0.73 -0.47 -1.67
CA VAL A 36 0.04 -0.62 -2.91
C VAL A 36 1.49 -0.90 -2.56
N ARG A 37 2.07 -1.88 -3.25
CA ARG A 37 3.47 -2.27 -3.13
C ARG A 37 4.17 -2.08 -4.46
N ARG A 38 5.20 -1.24 -4.48
CA ARG A 38 6.22 -1.22 -5.51
C ARG A 38 7.27 -2.28 -5.18
N ARG A 39 7.42 -3.28 -6.06
CA ARG A 39 8.45 -4.33 -5.91
C ARG A 39 9.85 -3.75 -6.06
N ALA A 40 10.80 -4.31 -5.33
CA ALA A 40 12.22 -4.04 -5.51
C ALA A 40 12.63 -4.22 -6.99
N ILE A 41 13.44 -3.31 -7.48
CA ILE A 41 13.95 -3.33 -8.87
C ILE A 41 15.15 -4.28 -8.96
N LEU A 42 15.96 -4.32 -7.90
CA LEU A 42 17.15 -5.17 -7.81
C LEU A 42 16.99 -6.18 -6.68
N GLN A 43 17.53 -7.39 -6.90
CA GLN A 43 17.63 -8.37 -5.84
C GLN A 43 18.66 -7.92 -4.80
N PRO A 44 18.38 -8.11 -3.50
CA PRO A 44 19.39 -7.91 -2.46
C PRO A 44 20.65 -8.74 -2.71
N LEU A 45 21.82 -8.13 -2.48
CA LEU A 45 23.12 -8.77 -2.74
C LEU A 45 23.39 -10.00 -1.86
N ASN A 46 22.70 -10.11 -0.73
CA ASN A 46 22.82 -11.25 0.19
C ASN A 46 21.96 -12.45 -0.23
N GLY A 47 21.29 -12.41 -1.39
CA GLY A 47 20.44 -13.47 -1.90
C GLY A 47 19.14 -13.68 -1.12
N GLN A 48 18.85 -12.82 -0.15
CA GLN A 48 17.60 -12.87 0.63
C GLN A 48 16.46 -12.18 -0.13
N PRO A 49 15.20 -12.52 0.18
CA PRO A 49 14.05 -11.77 -0.32
C PRO A 49 14.17 -10.28 0.00
N ALA A 50 13.70 -9.43 -0.92
CA ALA A 50 13.61 -7.99 -0.68
C ALA A 50 12.76 -7.71 0.57
N GLN A 51 13.24 -6.81 1.43
CA GLN A 51 12.52 -6.38 2.62
C GLN A 51 11.48 -5.32 2.28
N ASP A 52 10.42 -5.26 3.07
CA ASP A 52 9.33 -4.29 2.90
C ASP A 52 9.58 -3.06 3.78
N ILE A 53 9.44 -1.87 3.21
CA ILE A 53 9.35 -0.61 3.97
C ILE A 53 7.95 -0.01 3.79
N LEU A 54 7.29 0.27 4.91
CA LEU A 54 5.98 0.89 4.94
C LEU A 54 6.14 2.41 5.04
N PHE A 55 5.64 3.14 4.04
CA PHE A 55 5.57 4.59 4.06
C PHE A 55 4.17 5.07 4.37
N HIS A 56 4.10 5.99 5.32
CA HIS A 56 2.92 6.79 5.59
C HIS A 56 3.25 8.25 5.27
N PHE A 57 2.71 8.75 4.17
CA PHE A 57 2.77 10.18 3.84
C PHE A 57 1.70 10.87 4.70
N GLY A 58 2.16 11.71 5.62
CA GLY A 58 1.29 12.34 6.63
C GLY A 58 0.41 13.44 6.07
N GLY A 59 -0.46 14.00 6.92
CA GLY A 59 -1.36 15.11 6.60
C GLY A 59 -2.79 14.65 6.23
N PRO A 60 -3.81 15.53 6.34
CA PRO A 60 -5.12 15.26 5.76
C PRO A 60 -5.10 15.59 4.26
N GLY A 61 -4.92 14.59 3.41
CA GLY A 61 -5.05 14.74 1.94
C GLY A 61 -3.95 14.10 1.11
N ASP A 62 -2.82 13.71 1.72
CA ASP A 62 -1.77 12.99 0.99
C ASP A 62 -2.15 11.50 0.86
N ASN A 63 -2.33 11.07 -0.38
CA ASN A 63 -2.72 9.71 -0.73
C ASN A 63 -1.45 8.87 -0.95
N GLY A 64 -1.04 8.10 0.05
CA GLY A 64 0.15 7.26 -0.04
C GLY A 64 0.07 6.20 -1.15
N VAL A 65 -1.14 5.77 -1.50
CA VAL A 65 -1.39 4.94 -2.69
C VAL A 65 -1.07 5.72 -3.97
N GLU A 66 -1.55 6.95 -4.09
CA GLU A 66 -1.33 7.79 -5.27
C GLU A 66 0.13 8.15 -5.45
N THR A 67 0.86 8.46 -4.38
CA THR A 67 2.30 8.74 -4.43
C THR A 67 3.08 7.57 -5.01
N VAL A 68 2.80 6.34 -4.54
CA VAL A 68 3.48 5.13 -5.05
C VAL A 68 3.07 4.81 -6.49
N VAL A 69 1.85 5.14 -6.90
CA VAL A 69 1.39 4.91 -8.28
C VAL A 69 1.95 5.95 -9.25
N GLN A 70 1.99 7.23 -8.87
CA GLN A 70 2.43 8.33 -9.74
C GLN A 70 3.94 8.39 -9.88
N ASP A 71 4.68 8.17 -8.79
CA ASP A 71 6.14 8.12 -8.82
C ASP A 71 6.69 6.93 -8.02
N PRO A 72 6.59 5.71 -8.58
CA PRO A 72 7.02 4.49 -7.90
C PRO A 72 8.53 4.46 -7.62
N ASN A 73 9.33 5.22 -8.36
CA ASN A 73 10.79 5.18 -8.24
C ASN A 73 11.34 6.28 -7.33
N TYR A 74 10.61 7.37 -7.08
CA TYR A 74 11.00 8.43 -6.15
C TYR A 74 11.49 7.87 -4.81
N LEU A 75 10.72 6.96 -4.23
CA LEU A 75 11.06 6.36 -2.95
C LEU A 75 12.25 5.40 -3.05
N HIS A 76 12.45 4.72 -4.19
CA HIS A 76 13.65 3.91 -4.43
C HIS A 76 14.92 4.76 -4.54
N HIS A 77 14.82 6.01 -5.00
CA HIS A 77 15.96 6.94 -4.98
C HIS A 77 16.38 7.31 -3.55
N ILE A 78 15.44 7.27 -2.59
CA ILE A 78 15.69 7.60 -1.18
C ILE A 78 16.13 6.35 -0.40
N THR A 79 15.47 5.21 -0.61
CA THR A 79 15.65 4.00 0.21
C THR A 79 16.54 2.94 -0.43
N GLY A 80 16.88 3.13 -1.71
CA GLY A 80 17.58 2.15 -2.53
C GLY A 80 16.64 1.19 -3.27
N PRO A 81 17.08 0.63 -4.41
CA PRO A 81 16.25 -0.18 -5.33
C PRO A 81 16.02 -1.62 -4.87
N GLN A 82 16.56 -2.01 -3.71
CA GLN A 82 16.54 -3.39 -3.19
C GLN A 82 15.37 -3.66 -2.22
N LEU A 83 14.59 -2.64 -1.91
CA LEU A 83 13.45 -2.73 -0.98
C LEU A 83 12.14 -2.74 -1.75
N ASN A 84 11.14 -3.46 -1.24
CA ASN A 84 9.77 -3.23 -1.64
C ASN A 84 9.24 -2.01 -0.87
N ILE A 85 8.55 -1.13 -1.56
CA ILE A 85 7.95 0.06 -0.95
C ILE A 85 6.45 -0.17 -0.86
N ILE A 86 5.89 -0.06 0.33
CA ILE A 86 4.46 -0.19 0.58
C ILE A 86 3.89 1.16 0.98
N GLY A 87 2.92 1.66 0.21
CA GLY A 87 2.08 2.80 0.56
C GLY A 87 0.67 2.35 0.92
N PHE A 88 0.03 3.07 1.82
CA PHE A 88 -1.38 2.87 2.17
C PHE A 88 -2.04 4.20 2.54
N ASP A 89 -3.34 4.29 2.29
CA ASP A 89 -4.13 5.43 2.73
C ASP A 89 -4.78 5.09 4.09
N PRO A 90 -4.59 5.88 5.16
CA PRO A 90 -5.29 5.66 6.42
C PRO A 90 -6.81 5.78 6.28
N ARG A 91 -7.55 5.26 7.26
CA ARG A 91 -9.02 5.35 7.27
C ARG A 91 -9.50 6.81 7.15
N GLY A 92 -10.46 7.03 6.26
CA GLY A 92 -11.05 8.33 5.95
C GLY A 92 -10.24 9.17 4.95
N VAL A 93 -9.14 8.66 4.42
CA VAL A 93 -8.24 9.36 3.47
C VAL A 93 -8.22 8.61 2.13
N GLY A 94 -8.23 9.35 1.02
CA GLY A 94 -8.00 8.78 -0.31
C GLY A 94 -8.89 7.60 -0.68
N LYS A 95 -8.26 6.48 -1.04
CA LYS A 95 -8.92 5.21 -1.38
C LYS A 95 -9.25 4.35 -0.16
N SER A 96 -9.28 4.93 1.04
CA SER A 96 -9.62 4.27 2.30
C SER A 96 -10.79 5.00 2.97
N GLY A 97 -12.03 4.67 2.58
CA GLY A 97 -13.24 5.32 3.12
C GLY A 97 -14.51 4.48 2.99
N SER A 98 -15.59 4.91 3.66
CA SER A 98 -16.90 4.27 3.62
C SER A 98 -17.41 4.23 2.17
N SER A 99 -17.41 3.03 1.59
CA SER A 99 -17.69 2.64 0.18
C SER A 99 -16.55 2.70 -0.86
N LEU A 100 -15.42 3.35 -0.59
CA LEU A 100 -14.34 3.56 -1.58
C LEU A 100 -12.96 3.06 -1.14
N GLY A 101 -12.93 2.28 -0.05
CA GLY A 101 -11.80 1.58 0.59
C GLY A 101 -11.02 0.56 -0.25
N PHE A 102 -11.06 0.63 -1.58
CA PHE A 102 -10.67 -0.46 -2.45
C PHE A 102 -9.68 0.01 -3.51
N VAL A 103 -8.55 -0.69 -3.56
CA VAL A 103 -7.63 -0.55 -4.68
C VAL A 103 -7.99 -1.59 -5.74
N HIS A 104 -8.14 -1.15 -6.99
CA HIS A 104 -8.53 -1.99 -8.11
C HIS A 104 -7.40 -2.97 -8.46
N MET A 105 -7.72 -4.27 -8.45
CA MET A 105 -6.83 -5.37 -8.79
C MET A 105 -7.26 -5.95 -10.13
N HIS A 106 -6.30 -6.43 -10.93
CA HIS A 106 -6.57 -7.16 -12.17
C HIS A 106 -6.80 -8.65 -11.93
#